data_AF-A0A813L9K6-F1
#
_entry.id   AF-A0A813L9K6-F1
#
_cell.length_a   1.000
_cell.length_b   1.000
_cell.length_c   1.000
_cell.angle_alpha   90.00
_cell.angle_beta   90.00
_cell.angle_gamma   90.00
#
_symmetry.space_group_name_H-M   'P 1'
#
loop_
_entity.id
_entity.type
_entity.pdbx_description
1 polymer ?
#
loop_
_entity_poly.entity_id
_entity_poly.type
_entity_poly.pdbx_seq_one_letter_code
_entity_poly.pdbx_strand_id
1 'polypeptide(L)'
;MFRGDNIHLPSMTATDIVDGATEDMLRARQQHEDAVKAFEAKASQRQMAVPTGDAQVKAKLREFGEPVCIFGEGPYERRDRLRTIMAGRTAPTQDARKDAAAGDEDLFYTEGVEELLEARVKIAEWSIPRANQRLVKERRNRAEEDPQEYE
;
A
#
# COMPACT_ATOMS: atom_id res chain seq x y z
N MET A 1 -27.40 57.63 26.38
CA MET A 1 -28.65 56.85 26.39
C MET A 1 -28.37 55.50 25.75
N PHE A 2 -28.04 54.48 26.54
CA PHE A 2 -27.97 53.10 26.05
C PHE A 2 -29.34 52.45 26.32
N ARG A 3 -30.10 52.18 25.27
CA ARG A 3 -31.33 51.38 25.37
C ARG A 3 -30.88 49.93 25.56
N GLY A 4 -31.12 49.38 26.74
CA GLY A 4 -30.95 47.95 26.98
C GLY A 4 -32.07 47.22 26.25
N ASP A 5 -31.76 46.66 25.09
CA ASP A 5 -32.66 45.71 24.43
C ASP A 5 -32.78 44.48 25.33
N ASN A 6 -33.99 44.31 25.89
CA ASN A 6 -34.30 43.20 26.78
C ASN A 6 -34.42 41.95 25.90
N ILE A 7 -33.35 41.16 25.81
CA ILE A 7 -33.29 39.95 25.01
C ILE A 7 -34.28 38.95 25.63
N HIS A 8 -35.41 38.69 24.94
CA HIS A 8 -36.37 37.69 25.35
C HIS A 8 -35.74 36.31 25.19
N LEU A 9 -35.23 35.76 26.29
CA LEU A 9 -34.82 34.36 26.32
C LEU A 9 -36.10 33.51 26.30
N PRO A 10 -36.33 32.68 25.26
CA PRO A 10 -37.52 31.84 25.25
C PRO A 10 -37.49 30.93 26.49
N SER A 11 -38.57 30.98 27.27
CA SER A 11 -38.76 30.09 28.42
C SER A 11 -38.89 28.67 27.90
N MET A 12 -37.82 27.88 27.93
CA MET A 12 -37.89 26.46 27.58
C MET A 12 -38.94 25.79 28.45
N THR A 13 -39.91 25.12 27.83
CA THR A 13 -40.93 24.40 28.58
C THR A 13 -40.28 23.16 29.20
N ALA A 14 -40.82 22.67 30.33
CA ALA A 14 -40.30 21.47 30.99
C ALA A 14 -40.22 20.26 30.02
N THR A 15 -41.11 20.22 29.03
CA THR A 15 -41.12 19.25 27.92
C THR A 15 -39.91 19.38 26.99
N ASP A 16 -39.50 20.60 26.60
CA ASP A 16 -38.35 20.82 25.70
C ASP A 16 -37.01 20.42 26.36
N ILE A 17 -36.92 20.60 27.68
CA ILE A 17 -35.74 20.22 28.48
C ILE A 17 -35.62 18.69 28.55
N VAL A 18 -36.74 17.99 28.69
CA VAL A 18 -36.77 16.52 28.74
C VAL A 18 -36.48 15.91 27.37
N ASP A 19 -37.04 16.46 26.29
CA ASP A 19 -36.76 15.99 24.92
C ASP A 19 -35.28 16.18 24.56
N GLY A 20 -34.70 17.35 24.85
CA GLY A 20 -33.27 17.59 24.65
C GLY A 20 -32.37 16.64 25.45
N ALA A 21 -32.74 16.35 26.70
CA ALA A 21 -32.02 15.38 27.53
C ALA A 21 -32.09 13.95 26.97
N THR A 22 -33.20 13.56 26.34
CA THR A 22 -33.33 12.24 25.68
C THR A 22 -32.51 12.17 24.38
N GLU A 23 -32.48 13.23 23.57
CA GLU A 23 -31.63 13.30 22.38
C GLU A 23 -30.15 13.24 22.72
N ASP A 24 -29.71 13.97 23.75
CA ASP A 24 -28.33 13.96 24.21
C ASP A 24 -27.91 12.58 24.72
N MET A 25 -28.81 11.88 25.42
CA MET A 25 -28.58 10.50 25.86
C MET A 25 -28.46 9.53 24.67
N LEU A 26 -29.30 9.68 23.64
CA LEU A 26 -29.23 8.87 22.41
C LEU A 26 -27.91 9.13 21.65
N ARG A 27 -27.48 10.40 21.55
CA ARG A 27 -26.19 10.76 20.94
C ARG A 27 -25.02 10.18 21.73
N ALA A 28 -25.04 10.27 23.05
CA ALA A 28 -23.99 9.71 23.90
C ALA A 28 -23.92 8.18 23.76
N ARG A 29 -25.08 7.50 23.69
CA ARG A 29 -25.17 6.06 23.45
C ARG A 29 -24.63 5.69 22.07
N GLN A 30 -24.99 6.43 21.03
CA GLN A 30 -24.52 6.18 19.67
C GLN A 30 -23.01 6.41 19.54
N GLN A 31 -22.46 7.46 20.15
CA GLN A 31 -21.02 7.70 20.21
C GLN A 31 -20.28 6.57 20.93
N HIS A 32 -20.85 6.04 22.02
CA HIS A 32 -20.28 4.90 22.73
C HIS A 32 -20.31 3.64 21.86
N GLU A 33 -21.44 3.35 21.21
CA GLU A 33 -21.58 2.21 20.31
C GLU A 33 -20.61 2.28 19.12
N ASP A 34 -20.43 3.46 18.52
CA ASP A 34 -19.48 3.66 17.42
C ASP A 34 -18.02 3.53 17.89
N ALA A 35 -17.69 4.02 19.09
CA ALA A 35 -16.37 3.86 19.68
C ALA A 35 -16.03 2.39 19.95
N VAL A 36 -17.01 1.62 20.46
CA VAL A 36 -16.86 0.17 20.68
C VAL A 36 -16.62 -0.55 19.36
N LYS A 37 -17.44 -0.28 18.33
CA LYS A 37 -17.26 -0.87 16.99
C LYS A 37 -15.90 -0.56 16.38
N ALA A 38 -15.42 0.68 16.49
CA ALA A 38 -14.11 1.07 15.99
C ALA A 38 -12.98 0.32 16.72
N PHE A 39 -13.11 0.12 18.04
CA PHE A 39 -12.16 -0.65 18.83
C PHE A 39 -12.13 -2.13 18.43
N GLU A 40 -13.31 -2.74 18.28
CA GLU A 40 -13.44 -4.13 17.84
C GLU A 40 -12.87 -4.35 16.44
N ALA A 41 -13.15 -3.44 15.50
CA ALA A 41 -12.57 -3.49 14.16
C ALA A 41 -11.04 -3.41 14.19
N LYS A 42 -10.47 -2.51 15.01
CA LYS A 42 -9.02 -2.37 15.17
C LYS A 42 -8.38 -3.57 15.87
N ALA A 43 -9.08 -4.20 16.81
CA ALA A 43 -8.65 -5.43 17.47
C ALA A 43 -8.64 -6.60 16.48
N SER A 44 -9.69 -6.75 15.68
CA SER A 44 -9.78 -7.78 14.63
C SER A 44 -8.69 -7.60 13.57
N GLN A 45 -8.44 -6.36 13.13
CA GLN A 45 -7.31 -6.02 12.26
C GLN A 45 -6.00 -6.56 12.82
N ARG A 46 -5.66 -6.24 14.07
CA ARG A 46 -4.42 -6.68 14.73
C ARG A 46 -4.27 -8.19 14.80
N GLN A 47 -5.38 -8.92 14.98
CA GLN A 47 -5.39 -10.38 15.02
C GLN A 47 -5.30 -11.03 13.63
N MET A 48 -5.51 -10.27 12.55
CA MET A 48 -5.40 -10.79 11.20
C MET A 48 -4.00 -11.34 10.94
N ALA A 49 -3.95 -12.60 10.48
CA ALA A 49 -2.73 -13.25 10.09
C ALA A 49 -2.16 -12.59 8.83
N VAL A 50 -0.92 -12.11 8.95
CA VAL A 50 -0.16 -11.48 7.87
C VAL A 50 1.21 -12.15 7.81
N PRO A 51 1.81 -12.32 6.61
CA PRO A 51 3.16 -12.86 6.50
C PRO A 51 4.16 -12.16 7.43
N THR A 52 4.99 -12.96 8.10
CA THR A 52 6.02 -12.45 9.03
C THR A 52 7.32 -12.08 8.33
N GLY A 53 7.60 -12.68 7.17
CA GLY A 53 8.80 -12.38 6.37
C GLY A 53 8.64 -11.12 5.52
N ASP A 54 9.59 -10.19 5.62
CA ASP A 54 9.56 -8.91 4.89
C ASP A 54 9.47 -9.08 3.37
N ALA A 55 10.15 -10.09 2.80
CA ALA A 55 10.07 -10.39 1.38
C ALA A 55 8.64 -10.77 0.93
N GLN A 56 7.93 -11.55 1.75
CA GLN A 56 6.55 -11.96 1.48
C GLN A 56 5.59 -10.77 1.64
N VAL A 57 5.83 -9.91 2.62
CA VAL A 57 5.06 -8.66 2.81
C VAL A 57 5.22 -7.75 1.58
N LYS A 58 6.44 -7.56 1.09
CA LYS A 58 6.71 -6.78 -0.12
C LYS A 58 6.05 -7.37 -1.37
N ALA A 59 6.07 -8.70 -1.51
CA ALA A 59 5.40 -9.38 -2.60
C ALA A 59 3.88 -9.16 -2.56
N LYS A 60 3.25 -9.28 -1.39
CA LYS A 60 1.82 -9.05 -1.21
C LYS A 60 1.41 -7.59 -1.45
N LEU A 61 2.20 -6.62 -1.00
CA LEU A 61 1.96 -5.21 -1.31
C LEU A 61 2.02 -4.95 -2.82
N ARG A 62 2.99 -5.57 -3.51
CA ARG A 62 3.08 -5.49 -4.97
C ARG A 62 1.88 -6.15 -5.68
N GLU A 63 1.45 -7.32 -5.21
CA GLU A 63 0.24 -8.02 -5.70
C GLU A 63 -1.01 -7.15 -5.53
N PHE A 64 -1.07 -6.37 -4.44
CA PHE A 64 -2.16 -5.43 -4.20
C PHE A 64 -2.05 -4.10 -4.98
N GLY A 65 -0.98 -3.89 -5.75
CA GLY A 65 -0.74 -2.63 -6.49
C GLY A 65 -0.35 -1.46 -5.58
N GLU A 66 0.02 -1.73 -4.33
CA GLU A 66 0.35 -0.72 -3.33
C GLU A 66 1.87 -0.44 -3.34
N PRO A 67 2.31 0.77 -2.97
CA PRO A 67 3.72 1.07 -2.81
C PRO A 67 4.42 0.05 -1.89
N VAL A 68 5.54 -0.52 -2.35
CA VAL A 68 6.25 -1.58 -1.61
C VAL A 68 6.91 -1.04 -0.34
N CYS A 69 7.49 0.15 -0.40
CA CYS A 69 8.05 0.88 0.73
C CYS A 69 7.72 2.37 0.60
N ILE A 70 7.35 3.01 1.70
CA ILE A 70 7.27 4.49 1.79
C ILE A 70 8.48 5.04 2.56
N PHE A 71 8.72 6.35 2.46
CA PHE A 71 9.82 7.00 3.17
C PHE A 71 9.66 6.85 4.69
N GLY A 72 10.73 6.48 5.38
CA GLY A 72 10.75 6.29 6.85
C GLY A 72 10.04 5.03 7.35
N GLU A 73 9.58 4.14 6.48
CA GLU A 73 8.89 2.90 6.86
C GLU A 73 9.85 1.73 7.14
N GLY A 74 9.79 1.20 8.37
CA GLY A 74 10.46 -0.03 8.75
C GLY A 74 9.67 -1.30 8.38
N PRO A 75 10.25 -2.49 8.60
CA PRO A 75 9.58 -3.77 8.33
C PRO A 75 8.30 -3.99 9.15
N TYR A 76 8.25 -3.47 10.37
CA TYR A 76 7.08 -3.59 11.24
C TYR A 76 5.91 -2.75 10.70
N GLU A 77 6.17 -1.49 10.40
CA GLU A 77 5.21 -0.52 9.86
C GLU A 77 4.68 -1.00 8.51
N ARG A 78 5.54 -1.57 7.66
CA ARG A 78 5.14 -2.18 6.38
C ARG A 78 4.17 -3.33 6.56
N ARG A 79 4.43 -4.21 7.53
CA ARG A 79 3.54 -5.33 7.85
C ARG A 79 2.20 -4.83 8.42
N ASP A 80 2.21 -3.76 9.21
CA ASP A 80 0.99 -3.15 9.76
C ASP A 80 0.15 -2.45 8.69
N ARG A 81 0.80 -1.79 7.72
CA ARG A 81 0.13 -1.27 6.53
C ARG A 81 -0.53 -2.39 5.72
N LEU A 82 0.21 -3.47 5.44
CA LEU A 82 -0.35 -4.64 4.74
C LEU A 82 -1.58 -5.21 5.48
N ARG A 83 -1.52 -5.29 6.81
CA ARG A 83 -2.65 -5.72 7.65
C ARG A 83 -3.88 -4.83 7.48
N THR A 84 -3.68 -3.52 7.45
CA THR A 84 -4.74 -2.53 7.26
C THR A 84 -5.38 -2.66 5.88
N ILE A 85 -4.56 -2.82 4.83
CA ILE A 85 -5.02 -3.04 3.46
C ILE A 85 -5.82 -4.34 3.35
N MET A 86 -5.32 -5.44 3.93
CA MET A 86 -6.01 -6.73 3.89
C MET A 86 -7.35 -6.68 4.61
N ALA A 87 -7.44 -5.98 5.75
CA ALA A 87 -8.69 -5.82 6.48
C ALA A 87 -9.72 -4.94 5.75
N GLY A 88 -9.25 -3.91 5.03
CA GLY A 88 -10.13 -3.09 4.19
C GLY A 88 -10.67 -3.84 2.98
N ARG A 89 -9.87 -4.74 2.38
CA ARG A 89 -10.26 -5.53 1.19
C ARG A 89 -11.02 -6.83 1.50
N THR A 90 -10.91 -7.38 2.70
CA THR A 90 -11.66 -8.58 3.12
C THR A 90 -13.08 -8.28 3.63
N ALA A 91 -13.44 -7.00 3.82
CA ALA A 91 -14.85 -6.61 3.77
C ALA A 91 -15.41 -7.04 2.40
N PRO A 92 -16.61 -7.65 2.32
CA PRO A 92 -17.07 -8.43 1.17
C PRO A 92 -17.22 -7.54 -0.07
N THR A 93 -16.12 -7.35 -0.78
CA THR A 93 -16.04 -6.67 -2.06
C THR A 93 -15.65 -7.76 -3.04
N GLN A 94 -16.60 -8.10 -3.92
CA GLN A 94 -16.63 -9.28 -4.76
C GLN A 94 -15.64 -9.24 -5.95
N ASP A 95 -14.48 -8.60 -5.79
CA ASP A 95 -13.62 -8.24 -6.94
C ASP A 95 -12.25 -8.91 -6.93
N ALA A 96 -11.94 -9.80 -5.98
CA ALA A 96 -10.63 -10.46 -5.91
C ALA A 96 -10.51 -11.74 -6.78
N ARG A 97 -11.25 -11.84 -7.90
CA ARG A 97 -11.16 -12.96 -8.86
C ARG A 97 -10.95 -12.54 -10.33
N LYS A 98 -10.35 -11.39 -10.55
CA LYS A 98 -9.71 -10.99 -11.82
C LYS A 98 -8.50 -10.20 -11.36
N ASP A 99 -7.29 -10.74 -11.29
CA ASP A 99 -6.32 -10.66 -12.39
C ASP A 99 -5.12 -11.60 -12.12
N ALA A 100 -5.40 -12.85 -11.73
CA ALA A 100 -4.37 -13.90 -11.66
C ALA A 100 -4.10 -14.55 -13.04
N ALA A 101 -4.08 -13.73 -14.09
CA ALA A 101 -3.75 -14.11 -15.46
C ALA A 101 -2.76 -13.12 -16.06
N ALA A 102 -1.64 -12.87 -15.38
CA ALA A 102 -0.43 -12.37 -16.02
C ALA A 102 0.40 -13.55 -16.57
N GLY A 103 -0.28 -14.50 -17.21
CA GLY A 103 0.32 -15.61 -17.94
C GLY A 103 -0.03 -15.41 -19.41
N ASP A 104 0.99 -15.12 -20.22
CA ASP A 104 0.91 -14.96 -21.68
C ASP A 104 -0.23 -14.05 -22.16
N GLU A 105 -0.04 -12.73 -22.05
CA GLU A 105 -0.52 -11.90 -23.16
C GLU A 105 0.20 -12.42 -24.40
N ASP A 106 -0.51 -13.12 -25.29
CA ASP A 106 0.01 -13.70 -26.53
C ASP A 106 1.06 -12.77 -27.15
N LEU A 107 2.35 -13.13 -27.04
CA LEU A 107 3.47 -12.35 -27.54
C LEU A 107 3.33 -12.24 -29.07
N PHE A 108 2.69 -11.16 -29.52
CA PHE A 108 2.44 -10.92 -30.93
C PHE A 108 3.64 -10.21 -31.55
N TYR A 109 4.35 -10.92 -32.42
CA TYR A 109 5.43 -10.35 -33.21
C TYR A 109 4.90 -9.77 -34.52
N THR A 110 5.33 -8.56 -34.83
CA THR A 110 5.14 -7.94 -36.15
C THR A 110 6.49 -7.79 -36.84
N GLU A 111 6.52 -8.02 -38.15
CA GLU A 111 7.70 -7.74 -38.95
C GLU A 111 8.04 -6.24 -38.88
N GLY A 112 9.34 -5.94 -38.75
CA GLY A 112 9.86 -4.58 -38.73
C GLY A 112 10.34 -4.14 -40.11
N VAL A 113 10.52 -2.84 -40.29
CA VAL A 113 11.15 -2.28 -41.50
C VAL A 113 12.64 -2.63 -41.59
N GLU A 114 13.20 -2.66 -42.80
CA GLU A 114 14.61 -3.02 -43.04
C GLU A 114 15.59 -2.09 -42.29
N GLU A 115 15.29 -0.79 -42.24
CA GLU A 115 16.09 0.20 -41.50
C GLU A 115 16.22 -0.15 -40.01
N LEU A 116 15.17 -0.74 -39.43
CA LEU A 116 15.16 -1.17 -38.04
C LEU A 116 16.02 -2.43 -37.84
N LEU A 117 16.04 -3.33 -38.83
CA LEU A 117 16.92 -4.49 -38.82
C LEU A 117 18.39 -4.07 -38.87
N GLU A 118 18.75 -3.18 -39.79
CA GLU A 118 20.11 -2.65 -39.88
C GLU A 118 20.56 -1.96 -38.59
N ALA A 119 19.68 -1.14 -37.99
CA ALA A 119 19.97 -0.47 -36.74
C ALA A 119 20.21 -1.48 -35.61
N ARG A 120 19.39 -2.53 -35.51
CA ARG A 120 19.56 -3.61 -34.52
C ARG A 120 20.86 -4.36 -34.72
N VAL A 121 21.25 -4.65 -35.97
CA VAL A 121 22.54 -5.28 -36.28
C VAL A 121 23.69 -4.38 -35.82
N LYS A 122 23.68 -3.09 -36.15
CA LYS A 122 24.71 -2.13 -35.70
C LYS A 122 24.80 -2.05 -34.17
N ILE A 123 23.66 -2.06 -33.48
CA ILE A 123 23.61 -2.10 -32.01
C ILE A 123 24.23 -3.40 -31.49
N ALA A 124 23.91 -4.54 -32.08
CA ALA A 124 24.45 -5.83 -31.68
C ALA A 124 25.97 -5.91 -31.90
N GLU A 125 26.45 -5.51 -33.08
CA GLU A 125 27.88 -5.44 -33.41
C GLU A 125 28.66 -4.51 -32.47
N TRP A 126 28.06 -3.40 -32.04
CA TRP A 126 28.69 -2.47 -31.10
C TRP A 126 28.67 -2.99 -29.65
N SER A 127 27.55 -3.57 -29.22
CA SER A 127 27.27 -3.88 -27.81
C SER A 127 27.80 -5.25 -27.37
N ILE A 128 27.71 -6.29 -28.21
CA ILE A 128 28.09 -7.66 -27.86
C ILE A 128 29.59 -7.76 -27.53
N PRO A 129 30.52 -7.25 -28.35
CA PRO A 129 31.95 -7.31 -28.04
C PRO A 129 32.29 -6.53 -26.75
N ARG A 130 31.65 -5.39 -26.52
CA ARG A 130 31.84 -4.58 -25.31
C ARG A 130 31.30 -5.27 -24.06
N ALA A 131 30.15 -5.93 -24.16
CA ALA A 131 29.60 -6.73 -23.08
C ALA A 131 30.55 -7.88 -22.72
N ASN A 132 31.13 -8.54 -23.73
CA ASN A 132 32.15 -9.56 -23.51
C ASN A 132 33.39 -8.99 -22.81
N GLN A 133 33.94 -7.86 -23.29
CA GLN A 133 35.07 -7.18 -22.65
C GLN A 133 34.78 -6.84 -21.17
N ARG A 134 33.57 -6.34 -20.88
CA ARG A 134 33.13 -6.08 -19.50
C ARG A 134 33.13 -7.36 -18.67
N LEU A 135 32.53 -8.45 -19.17
CA LEU A 135 32.51 -9.74 -18.47
C LEU A 135 33.90 -10.32 -18.25
N VAL A 136 34.80 -10.21 -19.23
CA VAL A 136 36.19 -10.65 -19.10
C VAL A 136 36.91 -9.84 -18.02
N LYS A 137 36.73 -8.52 -18.01
CA LYS A 137 37.30 -7.64 -16.98
C LYS A 137 36.78 -8.00 -15.58
N GLU A 138 35.47 -8.17 -15.41
CA GLU A 138 34.88 -8.56 -14.12
C GLU A 138 35.39 -9.92 -13.64
N ARG A 139 35.49 -10.91 -14.55
CA ARG A 139 36.07 -12.23 -14.22
C ARG A 139 37.53 -12.12 -13.81
N ARG A 140 38.30 -11.29 -14.50
CA ARG A 140 39.71 -11.04 -14.18
C ARG A 140 39.85 -10.37 -12.80
N ASN A 141 39.09 -9.31 -12.54
CA ASN A 141 39.09 -8.63 -11.24
C ASN A 141 38.74 -9.60 -10.11
N ARG A 142 37.67 -10.40 -10.27
CA ARG A 142 37.28 -11.42 -9.27
C ARG A 142 38.37 -12.48 -9.06
N ALA A 143 39.15 -12.83 -10.09
CA ALA A 143 40.24 -13.79 -9.98
C ALA A 143 41.51 -13.18 -9.36
N GLU A 144 41.75 -11.87 -9.57
CA GLU A 144 42.82 -11.12 -8.91
C GLU A 144 42.48 -10.82 -7.43
N GLU A 145 41.19 -10.76 -7.08
CA GLU A 145 40.66 -10.79 -5.71
C GLU A 145 40.76 -12.20 -5.06
N ASP A 146 41.91 -12.87 -5.20
CA ASP A 146 42.19 -14.10 -4.46
C ASP A 146 42.40 -13.74 -2.97
N PRO A 147 41.71 -14.41 -2.02
CA PRO A 147 41.67 -13.98 -0.63
C PRO A 147 42.97 -14.35 0.09
N GLN A 148 43.93 -13.44 0.11
CA GLN A 148 45.09 -13.54 1.02
C GLN A 148 44.71 -13.07 2.43
N GLU A 149 44.72 -14.06 3.32
CA GLU A 149 45.22 -14.00 4.70
C GLU A 149 44.60 -12.95 5.63
N TYR A 150 43.63 -13.41 6.41
CA TYR A 150 43.60 -13.02 7.82
C TYR A 150 44.31 -14.13 8.60
N GLU A 151 45.58 -13.89 8.96
CA GLU A 151 46.22 -14.56 10.11
C GLU A 151 45.46 -14.26 11.41
#